data_AF-A0A8C3LA28-F1
#
_entry.id   AF-A0A8C3LA28-F1
#
_cell.length_a   1.000
_cell.length_b   1.000
_cell.length_c   1.000
_cell.angle_alpha   90.00
_cell.angle_beta   90.00
_cell.angle_gamma   90.00
#
_symmetry.space_group_name_H-M   'P 1'
#
loop_
_entity.id
_entity.type
_entity.pdbx_description
1 polymer ?
#
loop_
_entity_poly.entity_id
_entity_poly.type
_entity_poly.pdbx_seq_one_letter_code
_entity_poly.pdbx_strand_id
1 'polypeptide(L)'
;MYSRCVEVIAKEGQNLKELYLVSCKITDYALIAIGRYSMTIETVDVGWCKEITDHGATQIAQSSKSLKYLGLMRCDQVNEATVEQLVQQYPHITFSTVLQDCKRTLERAYQMGWTPNMSTAS
;
A
#
# COMPACT_ATOMS: atom_id res chain seq x y z
N MET A 1 7.75 -12.77 12.94
CA MET A 1 8.55 -13.96 12.56
C MET A 1 8.20 -14.53 11.17
N TYR A 2 7.46 -13.80 10.32
CA TYR A 2 7.12 -14.26 8.96
C TYR A 2 7.84 -13.50 7.84
N SER A 3 8.53 -12.40 8.15
CA SER A 3 9.23 -11.58 7.14
C SER A 3 10.29 -12.37 6.37
N ARG A 4 10.89 -13.40 6.98
CA ARG A 4 11.86 -14.28 6.29
C ARG A 4 11.22 -15.20 5.26
N CYS A 5 9.98 -15.65 5.49
CA CYS A 5 9.22 -16.43 4.50
C CYS A 5 8.89 -15.56 3.27
N VAL A 6 8.47 -14.31 3.51
CA VAL A 6 8.17 -13.35 2.43
C VAL A 6 9.38 -13.08 1.56
N GLU A 7 10.59 -12.99 2.13
CA GLU A 7 11.81 -12.86 1.34
C GLU A 7 12.07 -14.07 0.43
N VAL A 8 11.85 -15.29 0.91
CA VAL A 8 11.99 -16.51 0.09
C VAL A 8 10.98 -16.47 -1.05
N ILE A 9 9.72 -16.11 -0.76
CA ILE A 9 8.68 -15.95 -1.78
C ILE A 9 9.10 -14.91 -2.83
N ALA A 10 9.64 -13.76 -2.40
CA ALA A 10 10.08 -12.70 -3.31
C ALA A 10 11.25 -13.12 -4.21
N LYS A 11 12.13 -14.02 -3.74
CA LYS A 11 13.28 -14.53 -4.51
C LYS A 11 12.89 -15.65 -5.48
N GLU A 12 12.11 -16.61 -5.01
CA GLU A 12 11.81 -17.84 -5.75
C GLU A 12 10.54 -17.72 -6.61
N GLY A 13 9.63 -16.79 -6.26
CA GLY A 13 8.35 -16.57 -6.92
C GLY A 13 8.46 -15.82 -8.25
N GLN A 14 9.20 -16.37 -9.23
CA GLN A 14 9.52 -15.70 -10.49
C GLN A 14 8.32 -15.39 -11.41
N ASN A 15 7.15 -15.95 -11.12
CA ASN A 15 5.90 -15.67 -11.85
C ASN A 15 4.81 -15.08 -10.95
N LEU A 16 5.13 -14.81 -9.67
CA LEU A 16 4.13 -14.31 -8.73
C LEU A 16 3.81 -12.85 -9.07
N LYS A 17 2.52 -12.56 -9.23
CA LYS A 17 2.02 -11.22 -9.56
C LYS A 17 1.33 -10.54 -8.38
N GLU A 18 0.67 -11.32 -7.53
CA GLU A 18 -0.12 -10.79 -6.42
C GLU A 18 0.24 -11.52 -5.14
N LEU A 19 0.39 -10.76 -4.06
CA LEU A 19 0.73 -11.28 -2.75
C LEU A 19 -0.10 -10.56 -1.67
N TYR A 20 -0.99 -11.31 -1.03
CA TYR A 20 -1.86 -10.83 0.04
C TYR A 20 -1.37 -11.35 1.38
N LEU A 21 -1.04 -10.45 2.30
CA LEU A 21 -0.45 -10.70 3.62
C LEU A 21 -1.25 -10.01 4.73
N VAL A 22 -2.54 -9.79 4.51
CA VAL A 22 -3.42 -9.08 5.45
C VAL A 22 -3.37 -9.71 6.84
N SER A 23 -3.23 -8.89 7.88
CA SER A 23 -3.10 -9.28 9.29
C SER A 23 -1.92 -10.20 9.64
N CYS A 24 -0.93 -10.34 8.75
CA CYS A 24 0.27 -11.12 9.04
C CYS A 24 1.18 -10.40 10.04
N LYS A 25 1.89 -11.17 10.87
CA LYS A 25 2.93 -10.64 11.79
C LYS A 25 4.27 -10.46 11.07
N ILE A 26 4.29 -9.46 10.18
CA ILE A 26 5.43 -9.04 9.36
C ILE A 26 5.85 -7.60 9.71
N THR A 27 7.09 -7.27 9.34
CA THR A 27 7.73 -5.95 9.50
C THR A 27 8.07 -5.35 8.15
N ASP A 28 8.55 -4.12 8.12
CA ASP A 28 9.11 -3.45 6.94
C ASP A 28 10.12 -4.32 6.15
N TYR A 29 10.82 -5.23 6.82
CA TYR A 29 11.71 -6.20 6.17
C TYR A 29 11.03 -6.97 5.03
N ALA A 30 9.76 -7.33 5.20
CA ALA A 30 9.00 -8.05 4.19
C ALA A 30 8.80 -7.20 2.92
N LEU A 31 8.39 -5.94 3.09
CA LEU A 31 8.21 -4.99 1.99
C LEU A 31 9.52 -4.67 1.28
N ILE A 32 10.60 -4.45 2.05
CA ILE A 32 11.95 -4.21 1.53
C ILE A 32 12.42 -5.42 0.71
N ALA A 33 12.21 -6.64 1.21
CA ALA A 33 12.59 -7.86 0.50
C ALA A 33 11.82 -8.01 -0.82
N ILE A 34 10.51 -7.72 -0.83
CA ILE A 34 9.71 -7.74 -2.05
C ILE A 34 10.27 -6.73 -3.07
N GLY A 35 10.45 -5.48 -2.67
CA GLY A 35 10.94 -4.43 -3.56
C GLY A 35 12.35 -4.70 -4.10
N ARG A 36 13.19 -5.40 -3.32
CA ARG A 36 14.57 -5.71 -3.71
C ARG A 36 14.69 -6.94 -4.60
N TYR A 37 13.94 -8.00 -4.32
CA TYR A 37 14.19 -9.31 -4.92
C TYR A 37 13.17 -9.71 -5.99
N SER A 38 11.92 -9.27 -5.87
CA SER A 38 10.90 -9.62 -6.85
C SER A 38 10.92 -8.64 -8.02
N MET A 39 10.92 -9.20 -9.23
CA MET A 39 10.80 -8.46 -10.48
C MET A 39 9.41 -8.58 -11.13
N THR A 40 8.50 -9.33 -10.52
CA THR A 40 7.20 -9.67 -11.12
C THR A 40 6.00 -9.25 -10.31
N ILE A 41 6.10 -9.14 -8.98
CA ILE A 41 4.96 -8.79 -8.11
C ILE A 41 4.50 -7.37 -8.40
N GLU A 42 3.23 -7.24 -8.75
CA GLU A 42 2.55 -6.00 -9.08
C GLU A 42 1.60 -5.55 -7.96
N THR A 43 1.04 -6.50 -7.21
CA THR A 43 0.09 -6.24 -6.12
C THR A 43 0.62 -6.79 -4.82
N VAL A 44 0.77 -5.92 -3.81
CA VAL A 44 1.11 -6.30 -2.44
C VAL A 44 0.06 -5.70 -1.51
N ASP A 45 -0.60 -6.55 -0.72
CA ASP A 45 -1.52 -6.09 0.33
C ASP A 45 -1.01 -6.51 1.71
N VAL A 46 -0.67 -5.55 2.54
CA VAL A 46 -0.23 -5.75 3.93
C VAL A 46 -1.21 -5.12 4.93
N GLY A 47 -2.48 -4.99 4.55
CA GLY A 47 -3.50 -4.42 5.43
C GLY A 47 -3.49 -5.04 6.83
N TRP A 48 -3.74 -4.23 7.85
CA TRP A 48 -3.76 -4.60 9.27
C TRP A 48 -2.44 -5.14 9.85
N CYS A 49 -1.32 -5.07 9.11
CA CYS A 49 0.00 -5.42 9.63
C CYS A 49 0.54 -4.29 10.54
N LYS A 50 0.68 -4.57 11.84
CA LYS A 50 0.93 -3.54 12.87
C LYS A 50 2.35 -3.01 12.95
N GLU A 51 3.31 -3.72 12.35
CA GLU A 51 4.73 -3.36 12.35
C GLU A 51 5.21 -2.84 10.98
N ILE A 52 4.27 -2.47 10.10
CA ILE A 52 4.55 -1.76 8.84
C ILE A 52 4.53 -0.27 9.09
N THR A 53 5.58 0.42 8.66
CA THR A 53 5.77 1.85 8.85
C THR A 53 5.99 2.59 7.54
N ASP A 54 6.08 3.92 7.62
CA ASP A 54 6.53 4.80 6.54
C ASP A 54 7.79 4.29 5.83
N HIS A 55 8.73 3.73 6.59
CA HIS A 55 9.99 3.22 6.05
C HIS A 55 9.76 2.06 5.08
N GLY A 56 8.97 1.05 5.46
CA GLY A 56 8.67 -0.09 4.60
C GLY A 56 7.91 0.31 3.33
N ALA A 57 6.90 1.16 3.48
CA ALA A 57 6.11 1.68 2.36
C ALA A 57 6.97 2.49 1.36
N THR A 58 7.86 3.33 1.87
CA THR A 58 8.79 4.13 1.05
C THR A 58 9.80 3.25 0.32
N GLN A 59 10.41 2.29 1.03
CA GLN A 59 11.45 1.44 0.44
C GLN A 59 10.93 0.52 -0.67
N ILE A 60 9.73 -0.05 -0.51
CA ILE A 60 9.14 -0.88 -1.57
C ILE A 60 8.75 -0.05 -2.80
N ALA A 61 8.21 1.16 -2.62
CA ALA A 61 7.87 2.07 -3.71
C ALA A 61 9.13 2.53 -4.48
N GLN A 62 10.23 2.76 -3.77
CA GLN A 62 11.52 3.14 -4.36
C GLN A 62 12.19 2.00 -5.13
N SER A 63 12.17 0.79 -4.57
CA SER A 63 13.01 -0.31 -5.06
C SER A 63 12.30 -1.20 -6.08
N SER A 64 10.99 -1.36 -5.95
CA SER A 64 10.24 -2.26 -6.82
C SER A 64 10.11 -1.71 -8.23
N LYS A 65 10.35 -2.56 -9.22
CA LYS A 65 10.25 -2.21 -10.65
C LYS A 65 8.92 -2.59 -11.28
N SER A 66 8.11 -3.38 -10.58
CA SER A 66 6.86 -3.95 -11.09
C SER A 66 5.64 -3.56 -10.27
N LEU A 67 5.82 -2.96 -9.08
CA LEU A 67 4.71 -2.63 -8.19
C LEU A 67 3.74 -1.65 -8.85
N LYS A 68 2.45 -1.97 -8.76
CA LYS A 68 1.33 -1.16 -9.25
C LYS A 68 0.30 -0.90 -8.16
N TYR A 69 0.22 -1.76 -7.15
CA TYR A 69 -0.71 -1.62 -6.04
C TYR A 69 -0.02 -1.97 -4.70
N LEU A 70 -0.19 -1.08 -3.72
CA LEU A 70 0.24 -1.28 -2.35
C LEU A 70 -0.91 -1.03 -1.38
N GLY A 71 -1.43 -2.10 -0.78
CA GLY A 71 -2.45 -2.06 0.26
C GLY A 71 -1.84 -1.84 1.63
N LEU A 72 -2.18 -0.72 2.27
CA LEU A 72 -1.72 -0.27 3.59
C LEU A 72 -2.90 -0.01 4.54
N MET A 73 -4.06 -0.58 4.24
CA MET A 73 -5.29 -0.43 5.02
C MET A 73 -5.01 -0.74 6.50
N ARG A 74 -5.24 0.23 7.41
CA ARG A 74 -5.08 0.05 8.87
C ARG A 74 -3.67 -0.39 9.31
N CYS A 75 -2.65 0.00 8.54
CA CYS A 75 -1.26 0.04 8.98
C CYS A 75 -1.05 1.33 9.77
N ASP A 76 -1.43 1.33 11.05
CA ASP A 76 -1.59 2.54 11.86
C ASP A 76 -0.27 3.30 12.14
N GLN A 77 0.90 2.73 11.79
CA GLN A 77 2.22 3.36 11.88
C GLN A 77 2.68 3.97 10.55
N VAL A 78 1.81 3.99 9.53
CA VAL A 78 2.02 4.68 8.25
C VAL A 78 1.26 6.00 8.29
N ASN A 79 2.00 7.10 8.19
CA ASN A 79 1.43 8.43 8.19
C ASN A 79 0.84 8.78 6.82
N GLU A 80 -0.35 9.37 6.83
CA GLU A 80 -1.02 9.76 5.58
C GLU A 80 -0.26 10.85 4.81
N ALA A 81 0.47 11.73 5.50
CA ALA A 81 1.37 12.69 4.85
C ALA A 81 2.47 12.00 4.02
N THR A 82 3.01 10.89 4.52
CA THR A 82 3.99 10.07 3.77
C THR A 82 3.32 9.44 2.56
N VAL A 83 2.11 8.90 2.71
CA VAL A 83 1.35 8.31 1.60
C VAL A 83 1.03 9.35 0.52
N GLU A 84 0.64 10.57 0.89
CA GLU A 84 0.40 11.66 -0.04
C GLU A 84 1.66 12.02 -0.85
N GLN A 85 2.83 12.05 -0.20
CA GLN A 85 4.10 12.26 -0.90
C GLN A 85 4.42 11.11 -1.87
N LEU A 86 4.20 9.86 -1.44
CA LEU A 86 4.45 8.69 -2.27
C LEU A 86 3.52 8.64 -3.49
N VAL A 87 2.25 8.99 -3.34
CA VAL A 87 1.30 9.11 -4.46
C VAL A 87 1.79 10.13 -5.50
N GLN A 88 2.33 11.26 -5.06
CA GLN A 88 2.87 12.29 -5.96
C GLN A 88 4.17 11.83 -6.66
N GLN A 89 5.07 11.17 -5.92
CA GLN A 89 6.37 10.73 -6.44
C GLN A 89 6.26 9.50 -7.35
N TYR A 90 5.29 8.61 -7.09
CA TYR A 90 5.12 7.34 -7.77
C TYR A 90 3.71 7.20 -8.37
N PRO A 91 3.34 8.01 -9.40
CA PRO A 91 1.98 8.07 -9.92
C PRO A 91 1.50 6.79 -10.62
N HIS A 92 2.41 5.85 -10.91
CA HIS A 92 2.08 4.54 -11.48
C HIS A 92 1.69 3.51 -10.40
N ILE A 93 1.88 3.83 -9.11
CA ILE A 93 1.55 2.97 -7.98
C ILE A 93 0.27 3.50 -7.31
N THR A 94 -0.72 2.63 -7.18
CA THR A 94 -1.91 2.88 -6.38
C THR A 94 -1.64 2.52 -4.93
N PHE A 95 -1.55 3.53 -4.07
CA PHE A 95 -1.52 3.34 -2.62
C PHE A 95 -2.97 3.30 -2.09
N SER A 96 -3.32 2.21 -1.42
CA SER A 96 -4.64 2.04 -0.80
C SER A 96 -4.51 2.15 0.72
N THR A 97 -5.08 3.23 1.25
CA THR A 97 -5.33 3.45 2.68
C THR A 97 -6.80 3.82 2.86
N VAL A 98 -7.25 3.91 4.12
CA VAL A 98 -8.61 4.38 4.41
C VAL A 98 -8.84 5.76 3.76
N LEU A 99 -7.94 6.72 3.94
CA LEU A 99 -8.14 8.07 3.43
C LEU A 99 -8.01 8.15 1.92
N GLN A 100 -7.02 7.47 1.32
CA GLN A 100 -6.85 7.49 -0.15
C GLN A 100 -8.05 6.88 -0.86
N ASP A 101 -8.61 5.78 -0.34
CA ASP A 101 -9.75 5.12 -0.95
C ASP A 101 -11.05 5.93 -0.75
N CYS A 102 -11.24 6.53 0.42
CA CYS A 102 -12.33 7.49 0.66
C CYS A 102 -12.23 8.71 -0.27
N LYS A 103 -11.05 9.30 -0.42
CA LYS A 103 -10.80 10.45 -1.31
C LYS A 103 -11.15 10.09 -2.75
N ARG A 104 -10.65 8.97 -3.26
CA ARG A 104 -10.96 8.48 -4.63
C ARG A 104 -12.45 8.26 -4.84
N THR A 105 -13.14 7.75 -3.83
CA THR A 105 -14.59 7.52 -3.87
C THR A 105 -15.36 8.85 -3.89
N LEU A 106 -14.96 9.81 -3.06
CA LEU A 106 -15.56 11.15 -3.01
C LEU A 106 -15.32 11.91 -4.32
N GLU A 107 -14.12 11.87 -4.89
CA GLU A 107 -13.80 12.48 -6.18
C GLU A 107 -14.71 11.96 -7.29
N ARG A 108 -14.96 10.63 -7.33
CA ARG A 108 -15.91 10.03 -8.27
C ARG A 108 -17.34 10.49 -8.02
N ALA A 109 -17.76 10.58 -6.77
CA ALA A 109 -19.09 11.08 -6.42
C ALA A 109 -19.29 12.53 -6.89
N TYR A 110 -18.30 13.40 -6.67
CA TYR A 110 -18.33 14.78 -7.16
C TYR A 110 -18.40 14.86 -8.69
N GLN A 111 -17.66 14.01 -9.40
CA GLN A 111 -17.73 13.93 -10.87
C GLN A 111 -19.12 13.51 -11.38
N MET A 112 -19.87 12.75 -10.56
CA MET A 112 -21.25 12.36 -10.84
C MET A 112 -22.29 13.40 -10.39
N GLY A 113 -21.84 14.57 -9.90
CA GLY A 113 -22.72 15.66 -9.48
C GLY A 113 -23.30 15.52 -8.08
N TRP A 114 -22.83 14.56 -7.28
CA TRP A 114 -23.18 14.50 -5.86
C TRP A 114 -22.54 15.68 -5.13
N THR A 115 -23.28 16.33 -4.24
CA THR A 115 -22.74 17.33 -3.31
C THR A 115 -23.15 16.95 -1.89
N PRO A 116 -22.31 17.23 -0.87
CA PRO A 116 -22.69 16.94 0.50
C PRO A 116 -23.81 17.90 0.91
N ASN A 117 -24.94 17.37 1.38
CA ASN A 117 -25.98 18.22 1.96
C ASN A 117 -25.45 18.91 3.22
N MET A 118 -25.14 20.21 3.12
CA MET A 118 -24.83 21.05 4.29
C MET A 118 -26.12 21.50 5.00
N SER A 119 -26.97 20.55 5.39
CA SER A 119 -28.12 20.82 6.25
C SER A 119 -27.85 20.32 7.67
N THR A 120 -27.72 21.30 8.57
CA THR A 120 -27.75 21.28 10.05
C THR A 120 -26.58 20.61 10.78
N ALA A 121 -25.48 21.36 10.95
CA ALA A 121 -24.79 21.40 12.23
C ALA A 121 -25.12 22.77 12.88
N SER A 122 -26.25 22.81 13.58
CA SER A 122 -26.64 23.87 14.52
C SER A 122 -26.37 23.40 15.93
#